data_AF-A0A9D5D5S0-F1
#
_entry.id   AF-A0A9D5D5S0-F1
#
_cell.length_a   1.000
_cell.length_b   1.000
_cell.length_c   1.000
_cell.angle_alpha   90.00
_cell.angle_beta   90.00
_cell.angle_gamma   90.00
#
_symmetry.space_group_name_H-M   'P 1'
#
loop_
_entity.id
_entity.type
_entity.pdbx_description
1 polymer ?
#
loop_
_entity_poly.entity_id
_entity_poly.type
_entity_poly.pdbx_seq_one_letter_code
_entity_poly.pdbx_strand_id
1 'polypeptide(L)'
;MQSPFFIRTGINDTSQANVLASLVQHFRWKQVVPIYADTDFGNRIIPHLIDAFVEVDAHVPYRSPIPISASDADIGKELEKLKEMQTRVFIVHMEYSLGFKLFSNAKKAGMMGKGYVWITTYGLTDIVDLMGPSATNVIQGVLGIKPYITENNKKLQDFKARWRKRFELENPFADQVTDPSTVFGLWAYDTVWALATAAENVSATNYTFSMNNVRNNSSDLESIGQSQIGSELTQEISNTKFYGISGKFHLDYGVSQRLNSMDDVEVLRWPGGFPDPPKGWEWPTNGQTLRIGIPVKPGFPKFVNVSNNSNSCPTGYCIEVFDHAIDSLPYNVTYKYFPFANPKDPNQMKGTYDDLVYQIYLKNFDAVVSDITIIANRSQYVDFTLPYIESYMCMVVPVKDEHRKNAWTFAEPLSTDL
;
A
#
# COMPACT_ATOMS: atom_id res chain seq x y z
N MET A 1 -26.35 -1.30 -5.46
CA MET A 1 -27.65 -0.64 -5.25
C MET A 1 -27.64 -0.01 -3.87
N GLN A 2 -27.86 1.30 -3.78
CA GLN A 2 -28.03 2.01 -2.51
C GLN A 2 -29.52 1.97 -2.16
N SER A 3 -29.89 1.45 -0.99
CA SER A 3 -31.29 1.43 -0.56
C SER A 3 -31.70 2.86 -0.17
N PRO A 4 -32.83 3.39 -0.67
CA PRO A 4 -33.25 4.77 -0.42
C PRO A 4 -33.59 5.04 1.04
N PHE A 5 -33.83 4.00 1.85
CA PHE A 5 -34.14 4.10 3.29
C PHE A 5 -32.96 3.75 4.20
N PHE A 6 -31.77 3.50 3.64
CA PHE A 6 -30.58 3.17 4.41
C PHE A 6 -29.78 4.44 4.73
N ILE A 7 -29.55 4.69 6.01
CA ILE A 7 -28.78 5.83 6.51
C ILE A 7 -27.55 5.32 7.25
N ARG A 8 -26.37 5.82 6.88
CA ARG A 8 -25.08 5.50 7.50
C ARG A 8 -24.45 6.75 8.08
N THR A 9 -24.47 6.87 9.39
CA THR A 9 -23.91 8.02 10.13
C THR A 9 -22.43 7.84 10.52
N GLY A 10 -21.92 6.61 10.54
CA GLY A 10 -20.49 6.32 10.72
C GLY A 10 -19.69 6.60 9.45
N ILE A 11 -18.35 6.61 9.59
CA ILE A 11 -17.43 6.75 8.46
C ILE A 11 -17.67 5.65 7.43
N ASN A 12 -17.64 6.00 6.15
CA ASN A 12 -17.72 5.05 5.05
C ASN A 12 -16.33 4.47 4.71
N ASP A 13 -16.31 3.27 4.13
CA ASP A 13 -15.07 2.51 3.92
C ASP A 13 -14.18 3.18 2.85
N THR A 14 -14.78 3.88 1.88
CA THR A 14 -14.10 4.66 0.84
C THR A 14 -13.32 5.85 1.40
N SER A 15 -13.94 6.66 2.25
CA SER A 15 -13.32 7.78 2.94
C SER A 15 -12.11 7.33 3.76
N GLN A 16 -12.24 6.23 4.50
CA GLN A 16 -11.12 5.68 5.25
C GLN A 16 -10.01 5.16 4.33
N ALA A 17 -10.36 4.48 3.24
CA ALA A 17 -9.38 4.00 2.26
C ALA A 17 -8.58 5.15 1.63
N ASN A 18 -9.25 6.26 1.29
CA ASN A 18 -8.60 7.44 0.73
C ASN A 18 -7.61 8.11 1.70
N VAL A 19 -7.95 8.17 2.99
CA VAL A 19 -7.03 8.68 4.03
C VAL A 19 -5.82 7.74 4.18
N LEU A 20 -6.05 6.43 4.19
CA LEU A 20 -4.96 5.44 4.21
C LEU A 20 -4.08 5.54 2.96
N ALA A 21 -4.66 5.73 1.78
CA ALA A 21 -3.92 5.91 0.54
C ALA A 21 -3.09 7.20 0.55
N SER A 22 -3.65 8.30 1.07
CA SER A 22 -2.93 9.57 1.24
C SER A 22 -1.73 9.41 2.18
N LEU A 23 -1.88 8.62 3.25
CA LEU A 23 -0.78 8.26 4.16
C LEU A 23 0.31 7.44 3.45
N VAL A 24 -0.10 6.43 2.69
CA VAL A 24 0.80 5.57 1.89
C VAL A 24 1.56 6.40 0.86
N GLN A 25 0.88 7.32 0.18
CA GLN A 25 1.45 8.24 -0.78
C GLN A 25 2.46 9.20 -0.14
N HIS A 26 2.11 9.77 1.02
CA HIS A 26 2.96 10.70 1.76
C HIS A 26 4.32 10.06 2.10
N PHE A 27 4.32 8.80 2.55
CA PHE A 27 5.54 8.05 2.85
C PHE A 27 6.14 7.30 1.65
N ARG A 28 5.52 7.41 0.47
CA ARG A 28 5.96 6.78 -0.79
C ARG A 28 6.11 5.27 -0.69
N TRP A 29 5.30 4.60 0.13
CA TRP A 29 5.31 3.14 0.21
C TRP A 29 4.66 2.57 -1.06
N LYS A 30 5.36 1.64 -1.73
CA LYS A 30 4.92 1.04 -2.99
C LYS A 30 4.12 -0.24 -2.83
N GLN A 31 4.22 -0.87 -1.66
CA GLN A 31 3.55 -2.13 -1.37
C GLN A 31 2.96 -2.11 0.04
N VAL A 32 1.69 -2.49 0.17
CA VAL A 32 0.96 -2.49 1.43
C VAL A 32 0.14 -3.77 1.54
N VAL A 33 0.14 -4.40 2.71
CA VAL A 33 -0.63 -5.63 2.94
C VAL A 33 -1.76 -5.37 3.93
N PRO A 34 -3.03 -5.49 3.51
CA PRO A 34 -4.15 -5.49 4.43
C PRO A 34 -4.22 -6.83 5.18
N ILE A 35 -4.33 -6.74 6.50
CA ILE A 35 -4.59 -7.85 7.42
C ILE A 35 -5.96 -7.60 8.03
N TYR A 36 -6.91 -8.49 7.81
CA TYR A 36 -8.30 -8.23 8.13
C TYR A 36 -9.01 -9.46 8.68
N ALA A 37 -10.06 -9.24 9.45
CA ALA A 37 -10.91 -10.33 9.92
C ALA A 37 -11.62 -10.98 8.73
N ASP A 38 -11.59 -12.30 8.61
CA ASP A 38 -12.32 -13.03 7.56
C ASP A 38 -13.82 -13.09 7.88
N THR A 39 -14.47 -11.94 7.71
CA THR A 39 -15.86 -11.67 8.05
C THR A 39 -16.45 -10.69 7.05
N ASP A 40 -17.78 -10.54 7.02
CA ASP A 40 -18.41 -9.52 6.19
C ASP A 40 -17.90 -8.11 6.52
N PHE A 41 -17.67 -7.82 7.80
CA PHE A 41 -17.07 -6.56 8.25
C PHE A 41 -15.68 -6.35 7.64
N GLY A 42 -14.79 -7.34 7.81
CA GLY A 42 -13.40 -7.21 7.38
C GLY A 42 -13.23 -7.23 5.86
N ASN A 43 -14.03 -8.03 5.16
CA ASN A 43 -14.00 -8.14 3.70
C ASN A 43 -14.54 -6.90 2.99
N ARG A 44 -15.45 -6.14 3.60
CA ARG A 44 -16.14 -5.02 2.94
C ARG A 44 -15.21 -3.85 2.58
N ILE A 45 -14.18 -3.58 3.37
CA ILE A 45 -13.26 -2.46 3.12
C ILE A 45 -12.23 -2.78 2.02
N ILE A 46 -11.97 -4.05 1.74
CA ILE A 46 -10.84 -4.49 0.91
C ILE A 46 -10.89 -3.94 -0.52
N PRO A 47 -12.03 -4.00 -1.26
CA PRO A 47 -12.11 -3.39 -2.59
C PRO A 47 -11.76 -1.90 -2.57
N HIS A 48 -12.28 -1.16 -1.59
CA HIS A 48 -12.03 0.27 -1.45
C HIS A 48 -10.54 0.58 -1.19
N LEU A 49 -9.85 -0.24 -0.39
CA LEU A 49 -8.41 -0.08 -0.16
C LEU A 49 -7.60 -0.32 -1.43
N ILE A 50 -7.96 -1.34 -2.21
CA ILE A 50 -7.25 -1.66 -3.45
C ILE A 50 -7.40 -0.53 -4.46
N ASP A 51 -8.64 -0.07 -4.68
CA ASP A 51 -8.92 1.03 -5.61
C ASP A 51 -8.13 2.29 -5.21
N ALA A 52 -8.19 2.66 -3.92
CA ALA A 52 -7.47 3.83 -3.41
C ALA A 52 -5.94 3.70 -3.50
N PHE A 53 -5.37 2.50 -3.29
CA PHE A 53 -3.91 2.30 -3.42
C PHE A 53 -3.44 2.35 -4.86
N VAL A 54 -4.23 1.83 -5.81
CA VAL A 54 -3.92 1.92 -7.24
C VAL A 54 -3.84 3.39 -7.68
N GLU A 55 -4.73 4.26 -7.20
CA GLU A 55 -4.71 5.69 -7.51
C GLU A 55 -3.43 6.41 -7.06
N VAL A 56 -2.73 5.89 -6.05
CA VAL A 56 -1.48 6.46 -5.52
C VAL A 56 -0.22 5.68 -5.92
N ASP A 57 -0.33 4.81 -6.94
CA ASP A 57 0.76 3.96 -7.43
C ASP A 57 1.36 3.06 -6.33
N ALA A 58 0.49 2.52 -5.48
CA ALA A 58 0.78 1.51 -4.49
C ALA A 58 0.02 0.22 -4.81
N HIS A 59 0.64 -0.92 -4.53
CA HIS A 59 0.11 -2.23 -4.86
C HIS A 59 -0.12 -3.08 -3.61
N VAL A 60 -1.07 -4.00 -3.70
CA VAL A 60 -1.38 -4.96 -2.63
C VAL A 60 -0.83 -6.33 -3.05
N PRO A 61 0.42 -6.68 -2.67
CA PRO A 61 1.04 -7.93 -3.12
C PRO A 61 0.41 -9.16 -2.48
N TYR A 62 -0.26 -8.99 -1.34
CA TYR A 62 -0.91 -10.06 -0.61
C TYR A 62 -2.04 -9.50 0.25
N ARG A 63 -3.04 -10.33 0.51
CA ARG A 63 -4.19 -10.04 1.38
C ARG A 63 -4.21 -11.10 2.44
N SER A 64 -4.20 -10.70 3.71
CA SER A 64 -4.10 -11.63 4.84
C SER A 64 -5.43 -11.70 5.60
N PRO A 65 -6.35 -12.60 5.21
CA PRO A 65 -7.56 -12.87 5.97
C PRO A 65 -7.24 -13.69 7.22
N ILE A 66 -7.71 -13.25 8.38
CA ILE A 66 -7.58 -13.94 9.66
C ILE A 66 -8.99 -14.36 10.13
N PRO A 67 -9.31 -15.66 10.18
CA PRO A 67 -10.58 -16.13 10.75
C PRO A 67 -10.77 -15.68 12.19
N ILE A 68 -12.01 -15.36 12.60
CA ILE A 68 -12.32 -14.99 14.00
C ILE A 68 -11.91 -16.11 14.97
N SER A 69 -12.04 -17.37 14.53
CA SER A 69 -11.69 -18.57 15.30
C SER A 69 -10.20 -18.92 15.28
N ALA A 70 -9.35 -18.14 14.58
CA ALA A 70 -7.93 -18.45 14.43
C ALA A 70 -7.22 -18.62 15.77
N SER A 71 -6.47 -19.70 15.92
CA SER A 71 -5.63 -19.94 17.10
C SER A 71 -4.36 -19.06 17.07
N ASP A 72 -3.63 -18.99 18.18
CA ASP A 72 -2.31 -18.33 18.20
C ASP A 72 -1.35 -18.96 17.19
N ALA A 73 -1.45 -20.28 16.97
CA ALA A 73 -0.63 -21.00 16.00
C ALA A 73 -0.98 -20.62 14.54
N ASP A 74 -2.26 -20.41 14.24
CA ASP A 74 -2.70 -20.00 12.91
C ASP A 74 -2.24 -18.57 12.60
N ILE A 75 -2.40 -17.66 13.57
CA ILE A 75 -1.90 -16.28 13.47
C ILE A 75 -0.38 -16.28 13.32
N GLY A 76 0.35 -17.09 14.11
CA GLY A 76 1.81 -17.20 14.02
C GLY A 76 2.29 -17.64 12.64
N LYS A 77 1.66 -18.65 12.03
CA LYS A 77 1.99 -19.09 10.66
C LYS A 77 1.79 -17.98 9.65
N GLU A 78 0.72 -17.21 9.79
CA GLU A 78 0.42 -16.11 8.88
C GLU A 78 1.43 -14.97 9.04
N LEU A 79 1.81 -14.63 10.28
CA LEU A 79 2.85 -13.65 10.57
C LEU A 79 4.22 -14.04 10.01
N GLU A 80 4.60 -15.32 10.05
CA GLU A 80 5.84 -15.79 9.43
C GLU A 80 5.85 -15.57 7.91
N LYS A 81 4.73 -15.81 7.21
CA LYS A 81 4.62 -15.47 5.78
C LYS A 81 4.83 -13.98 5.55
N LEU A 82 4.17 -13.13 6.35
CA LEU A 82 4.26 -11.68 6.23
C LEU A 82 5.68 -11.18 6.51
N LYS A 83 6.39 -11.81 7.44
CA LYS A 83 7.79 -11.54 7.76
C LYS A 83 8.75 -11.89 6.63
N GLU A 84 8.44 -12.90 5.82
CA GLU A 84 9.22 -13.27 4.65
C GLU A 84 9.02 -12.33 3.45
N MET A 85 7.93 -11.54 3.41
CA MET A 85 7.65 -10.62 2.32
C MET A 85 8.66 -9.46 2.25
N GLN A 86 8.63 -8.68 1.17
CA GLN A 86 9.40 -7.42 1.09
C GLN A 86 8.74 -6.28 1.87
N THR A 87 7.43 -6.14 1.74
CA THR A 87 6.70 -5.10 2.45
C THR A 87 6.67 -5.36 3.95
N ARG A 88 6.75 -4.27 4.70
CA ARG A 88 6.61 -4.19 6.15
C ARG A 88 5.50 -3.22 6.54
N VAL A 89 4.68 -2.79 5.57
CA VAL A 89 3.51 -1.93 5.82
C VAL A 89 2.26 -2.78 5.89
N PHE A 90 1.70 -2.85 7.09
CA PHE A 90 0.53 -3.63 7.41
C PHE A 90 -0.63 -2.74 7.83
N ILE A 91 -1.75 -2.85 7.14
CA ILE A 91 -3.00 -2.18 7.50
C ILE A 91 -3.92 -3.19 8.16
N VAL A 92 -4.30 -2.93 9.41
CA VAL A 92 -5.06 -3.86 10.24
C VAL A 92 -6.52 -3.40 10.33
N HIS A 93 -7.43 -4.29 9.91
CA HIS A 93 -8.88 -4.05 9.93
C HIS A 93 -9.64 -5.26 10.51
N MET A 94 -9.86 -5.23 11.83
CA MET A 94 -10.53 -6.29 12.58
C MET A 94 -11.07 -5.75 13.91
N GLU A 95 -11.86 -6.56 14.60
CA GLU A 95 -12.36 -6.25 15.93
C GLU A 95 -11.27 -6.37 17.02
N TYR A 96 -11.53 -5.73 18.16
CA TYR A 96 -10.57 -5.57 19.27
C TYR A 96 -9.98 -6.89 19.78
N SER A 97 -10.80 -7.93 19.95
CA SER A 97 -10.36 -9.22 20.48
C SER A 97 -9.34 -9.90 19.55
N LEU A 98 -9.63 -9.96 18.25
CA LEU A 98 -8.73 -10.53 17.26
C LEU A 98 -7.50 -9.64 17.04
N GLY A 99 -7.67 -8.32 17.02
CA GLY A 99 -6.58 -7.36 16.90
C GLY A 99 -5.58 -7.45 18.05
N PHE A 100 -6.06 -7.54 19.29
CA PHE A 100 -5.19 -7.76 20.46
C PHE A 100 -4.39 -9.05 20.34
N LYS A 101 -5.03 -10.12 19.88
CA LYS A 101 -4.37 -11.42 19.66
C LYS A 101 -3.33 -11.35 18.54
N LEU A 102 -3.65 -10.68 17.43
CA LEU A 102 -2.72 -10.43 16.32
C LEU A 102 -1.47 -9.69 16.81
N PHE A 103 -1.64 -8.53 17.45
CA PHE A 103 -0.50 -7.73 17.92
C PHE A 103 0.29 -8.44 19.02
N SER A 104 -0.37 -9.21 19.89
CA SER A 104 0.31 -10.02 20.90
C SER A 104 1.25 -11.05 20.26
N ASN A 105 0.78 -11.71 19.19
CA ASN A 105 1.60 -12.67 18.44
C ASN A 105 2.68 -11.97 17.58
N ALA A 106 2.36 -10.83 16.96
CA ALA A 106 3.32 -10.02 16.21
C ALA A 106 4.48 -9.54 17.11
N LYS A 107 4.18 -9.15 18.36
CA LYS A 107 5.18 -8.81 19.36
C LYS A 107 6.09 -9.99 19.71
N LYS A 108 5.51 -11.17 19.95
CA LYS A 108 6.29 -12.41 20.20
C LYS A 108 7.18 -12.77 19.00
N ALA A 109 6.71 -12.50 17.77
CA ALA A 109 7.45 -12.74 16.53
C ALA A 109 8.52 -11.69 16.20
N GLY A 110 8.64 -10.64 17.02
CA GLY A 110 9.59 -9.53 16.83
C GLY A 110 9.15 -8.50 15.77
N MET A 111 7.91 -8.58 15.28
CA MET A 111 7.39 -7.72 14.21
C MET A 111 6.89 -6.36 14.69
N MET A 112 7.00 -6.06 15.99
CA MET A 112 6.72 -4.72 16.54
C MET A 112 7.99 -3.85 16.63
N GLY A 113 9.12 -4.37 16.14
CA GLY A 113 10.40 -3.69 16.15
C GLY A 113 10.62 -2.74 14.97
N LYS A 114 11.83 -2.19 14.88
CA LYS A 114 12.26 -1.30 13.79
C LYS A 114 12.05 -1.95 12.43
N GLY A 115 11.55 -1.19 11.46
CA GLY A 115 11.31 -1.64 10.07
C GLY A 115 9.84 -1.93 9.77
N TYR A 116 9.06 -2.32 10.78
CA TYR A 116 7.64 -2.60 10.68
C TYR A 116 6.78 -1.36 10.83
N VAL A 117 5.76 -1.26 9.99
CA VAL A 117 4.73 -0.22 10.03
C VAL A 117 3.39 -0.91 10.22
N TRP A 118 2.77 -0.64 11.35
CA TRP A 118 1.42 -1.12 11.65
C TRP A 118 0.48 0.06 11.67
N ILE A 119 -0.55 0.02 10.82
CA ILE A 119 -1.56 1.06 10.75
C ILE A 119 -2.91 0.42 11.05
N THR A 120 -3.64 0.96 12.00
CA THR A 120 -5.00 0.49 12.33
C THR A 120 -6.03 1.38 11.68
N THR A 121 -7.08 0.74 11.17
CA THR A 121 -8.33 1.42 10.83
C THR A 121 -9.06 1.89 12.10
N TYR A 122 -9.94 2.89 11.97
CA TYR A 122 -10.76 3.44 13.07
C TYR A 122 -11.47 2.37 13.92
N GLY A 123 -11.79 1.20 13.34
CA GLY A 123 -12.41 0.09 14.06
C GLY A 123 -11.54 -0.55 15.15
N LEU A 124 -10.23 -0.26 15.15
CA LEU A 124 -9.25 -0.82 16.08
C LEU A 124 -8.38 0.24 16.77
N THR A 125 -8.46 1.51 16.36
CA THR A 125 -7.61 2.58 16.89
C THR A 125 -7.84 2.87 18.38
N ASP A 126 -9.07 2.75 18.87
CA ASP A 126 -9.42 2.99 20.28
C ASP A 126 -9.20 1.76 21.20
N ILE A 127 -8.37 0.79 20.77
CA ILE A 127 -8.15 -0.46 21.52
C ILE A 127 -7.60 -0.22 22.94
N VAL A 128 -6.78 0.81 23.16
CA VAL A 128 -6.26 1.15 24.49
C VAL A 128 -7.37 1.67 25.39
N ASP A 129 -8.26 2.48 24.85
CA ASP A 129 -9.40 3.05 25.58
C ASP A 129 -10.37 1.94 26.05
N LEU A 130 -10.45 0.85 25.30
CA LEU A 130 -11.35 -0.28 25.57
C LEU A 130 -10.73 -1.41 26.40
N MET A 131 -9.46 -1.73 26.18
CA MET A 131 -8.78 -2.86 26.82
C MET A 131 -7.85 -2.43 27.96
N GLY A 132 -7.70 -1.12 28.16
CA GLY A 132 -6.91 -0.54 29.23
C GLY A 132 -5.39 -0.67 29.03
N PRO A 133 -4.60 -0.46 30.09
CA PRO A 133 -3.13 -0.34 30.02
C PRO A 133 -2.42 -1.59 29.49
N SER A 134 -3.06 -2.77 29.56
CA SER A 134 -2.51 -4.03 29.06
C SER A 134 -2.30 -4.00 27.54
N ALA A 135 -3.17 -3.29 26.79
CA ALA A 135 -3.05 -3.11 25.36
C ALA A 135 -1.90 -2.18 24.97
N THR A 136 -1.58 -1.17 25.79
CA THR A 136 -0.50 -0.21 25.53
C THR A 136 0.85 -0.90 25.29
N ASN A 137 1.14 -1.94 26.07
CA ASN A 137 2.39 -2.69 25.92
C ASN A 137 2.42 -3.53 24.62
N VAL A 138 1.24 -3.94 24.12
CA VAL A 138 1.13 -4.81 22.95
C VAL A 138 1.19 -4.03 21.65
N ILE A 139 0.57 -2.84 21.60
CA ILE A 139 0.44 -2.04 20.38
C ILE A 139 1.46 -0.89 20.27
N GLN A 140 2.49 -0.87 21.13
CA GLN A 140 3.53 0.14 21.06
C GLN A 140 4.17 0.16 19.66
N GLY A 141 4.16 1.32 19.00
CA GLY A 141 4.65 1.48 17.62
C GLY A 141 3.57 1.40 16.54
N VAL A 142 2.32 1.11 16.89
CA VAL A 142 1.18 1.10 15.97
C VAL A 142 0.66 2.52 15.75
N LEU A 143 0.43 2.90 14.51
CA LEU A 143 -0.25 4.12 14.12
C LEU A 143 -1.76 3.85 14.03
N GLY A 144 -2.58 4.71 14.62
CA GLY A 144 -4.03 4.62 14.50
C GLY A 144 -4.62 5.84 13.80
N ILE A 145 -5.68 5.62 13.03
CA ILE A 145 -6.43 6.70 12.38
C ILE A 145 -7.71 6.91 13.17
N LYS A 146 -7.77 8.02 13.90
CA LYS A 146 -8.93 8.45 14.66
C LYS A 146 -9.52 9.72 14.05
N PRO A 147 -10.85 9.82 13.90
CA PRO A 147 -11.50 11.07 13.56
C PRO A 147 -11.22 12.12 14.64
N TYR A 148 -10.88 13.34 14.25
CA TYR A 148 -10.61 14.41 15.21
C TYR A 148 -11.90 14.82 15.93
N ILE A 149 -11.93 14.64 17.25
CA ILE A 149 -13.02 15.08 18.12
C ILE A 149 -12.45 16.11 19.08
N THR A 150 -12.95 17.34 19.02
CA THR A 150 -12.48 18.42 19.89
C THR A 150 -12.78 18.14 21.36
N GLU A 151 -11.75 17.82 22.14
CA GLU A 151 -11.91 17.49 23.57
C GLU A 151 -12.46 18.65 24.41
N ASN A 152 -12.16 19.89 24.02
CA ASN A 152 -12.64 21.10 24.69
C ASN A 152 -14.12 21.41 24.41
N ASN A 153 -14.84 20.52 23.71
CA ASN A 153 -16.28 20.68 23.50
C ASN A 153 -17.04 20.52 24.82
N LYS A 154 -17.64 21.62 25.30
CA LYS A 154 -18.44 21.63 26.53
C LYS A 154 -19.56 20.59 26.52
N LYS A 155 -20.24 20.35 25.39
CA LYS A 155 -21.30 19.34 25.29
C LYS A 155 -20.76 17.92 25.55
N LEU A 156 -19.56 17.63 25.05
CA LEU A 156 -18.87 16.36 25.27
C LEU A 156 -18.46 16.20 26.73
N GLN A 157 -17.91 17.24 27.36
CA GLN A 157 -17.52 17.22 28.77
C GLN A 157 -18.73 17.01 29.69
N ASP A 158 -19.81 17.74 29.44
CA ASP A 158 -21.06 17.59 30.20
C ASP A 158 -21.66 16.18 30.01
N PHE A 159 -21.58 15.62 28.80
CA PHE A 159 -22.00 14.25 28.51
C PHE A 159 -21.15 13.22 29.27
N LYS A 160 -19.81 13.33 29.22
CA LYS A 160 -18.89 12.45 29.97
C LYS A 160 -19.20 12.48 31.46
N ALA A 161 -19.43 13.66 32.03
CA ALA A 161 -19.78 13.81 33.45
C ALA A 161 -21.11 13.11 33.79
N ARG A 162 -22.15 13.30 32.96
CA ARG A 162 -23.45 12.62 33.14
C ARG A 162 -23.34 11.10 33.00
N TRP A 163 -22.58 10.64 32.02
CA TRP A 163 -22.37 9.22 31.77
C TRP A 163 -21.67 8.54 32.95
N ARG A 164 -20.54 9.07 33.41
CA ARG A 164 -19.78 8.50 34.55
C ARG A 164 -20.67 8.35 35.78
N LYS A 165 -21.38 9.42 36.16
CA LYS A 165 -22.30 9.40 37.29
C LYS A 165 -23.37 8.31 37.17
N ARG A 166 -23.94 8.14 35.96
CA ARG A 166 -24.98 7.13 35.71
C ARG A 166 -24.40 5.72 35.70
N PHE A 167 -23.25 5.52 35.07
CA PHE A 167 -22.58 4.24 34.97
C PHE A 167 -22.21 3.69 36.35
N GLU A 168 -21.66 4.53 37.23
CA GLU A 168 -21.32 4.17 38.61
C GLU A 168 -22.57 3.76 39.43
N LEU A 169 -23.70 4.42 39.22
CA LEU A 169 -24.97 4.07 39.87
C LEU A 169 -25.53 2.73 39.37
N GLU A 170 -25.47 2.47 38.07
CA GLU A 170 -26.04 1.28 37.44
C GLU A 170 -25.10 0.07 37.50
N ASN A 171 -23.79 0.28 37.69
CA ASN A 171 -22.76 -0.77 37.71
C ASN A 171 -21.85 -0.65 38.96
N PRO A 172 -22.40 -0.82 40.18
CA PRO A 172 -21.66 -0.59 41.42
C PRO A 172 -20.49 -1.55 41.68
N PHE A 173 -20.41 -2.66 40.94
CA PHE A 173 -19.34 -3.66 41.03
C PHE A 173 -18.38 -3.65 39.83
N ALA A 174 -18.47 -2.66 38.94
CA ALA A 174 -17.55 -2.56 37.82
C ALA A 174 -16.19 -2.05 38.30
N ASP A 175 -15.12 -2.79 38.00
CA ASP A 175 -13.76 -2.43 38.39
C ASP A 175 -13.25 -1.15 37.69
N GLN A 176 -13.83 -0.81 36.53
CA GLN A 176 -13.51 0.39 35.75
C GLN A 176 -14.76 0.99 35.11
N VAL A 177 -14.82 2.32 35.08
CA VAL A 177 -15.83 3.04 34.31
C VAL A 177 -15.45 2.95 32.83
N THR A 178 -16.31 2.34 32.00
CA THR A 178 -16.12 2.36 30.56
C THR A 178 -16.19 3.80 30.06
N ASP A 179 -15.13 4.29 29.42
CA ASP A 179 -15.14 5.63 28.84
C ASP A 179 -16.13 5.66 27.67
N PRO A 180 -17.18 6.52 27.69
CA PRO A 180 -18.11 6.64 26.57
C PRO A 180 -17.49 7.33 25.36
N SER A 181 -16.21 7.73 25.44
CA SER A 181 -15.49 8.48 24.40
C SER A 181 -15.08 7.67 23.17
N THR A 182 -15.38 6.37 23.13
CA THR A 182 -15.19 5.59 21.89
C THR A 182 -15.89 6.30 20.73
N VAL A 183 -15.25 6.35 19.58
CA VAL A 183 -15.77 7.04 18.40
C VAL A 183 -17.19 6.54 18.05
N PHE A 184 -17.43 5.23 18.19
CA PHE A 184 -18.74 4.62 17.96
C PHE A 184 -19.81 5.08 18.95
N GLY A 185 -19.48 5.19 20.24
CA GLY A 185 -20.40 5.66 21.27
C GLY A 185 -20.83 7.12 21.01
N LEU A 186 -19.89 7.97 20.67
CA LEU A 186 -20.15 9.38 20.34
C LEU A 186 -20.99 9.51 19.06
N TRP A 187 -20.72 8.69 18.05
CA TRP A 187 -21.55 8.67 16.83
C TRP A 187 -22.95 8.12 17.05
N ALA A 188 -23.11 7.10 17.89
CA ALA A 188 -24.42 6.57 18.24
C ALA A 188 -25.26 7.66 18.92
N TYR A 189 -24.67 8.43 19.84
CA TYR A 189 -25.34 9.56 20.49
C TYR A 189 -25.83 10.60 19.47
N ASP A 190 -24.94 11.07 18.59
CA ASP A 190 -25.31 12.06 17.57
C ASP A 190 -26.31 11.49 16.55
N THR A 191 -26.28 10.19 16.27
CA THR A 191 -27.24 9.52 15.39
C THR A 191 -28.64 9.52 15.98
N VAL A 192 -28.76 9.17 17.27
CA VAL A 192 -30.05 9.21 17.98
C VAL A 192 -30.56 10.64 18.09
N TRP A 193 -29.66 11.61 18.29
CA TRP A 193 -30.02 13.03 18.28
C TRP A 193 -30.58 13.48 16.93
N ALA A 194 -29.93 13.08 15.83
CA ALA A 194 -30.39 13.37 14.47
C ALA A 194 -31.77 12.75 14.20
N LEU A 195 -31.97 11.48 14.60
CA LEU A 195 -33.24 10.80 14.47
C LEU A 195 -34.36 11.49 15.26
N ALA A 196 -34.08 11.88 16.52
CA ALA A 196 -35.06 12.59 17.35
C ALA A 196 -35.43 13.95 16.75
N THR A 197 -34.44 14.71 16.28
CA THR A 197 -34.67 16.01 15.63
C THR A 197 -35.53 15.86 14.38
N ALA A 198 -35.23 14.88 13.53
CA ALA A 198 -36.03 14.60 12.34
C ALA A 198 -37.46 14.17 12.68
N ALA A 199 -37.64 13.33 13.71
CA ALA A 199 -38.95 12.91 14.18
C ALA A 199 -39.78 14.07 14.77
N GLU A 200 -39.15 15.07 15.40
CA GLU A 200 -39.83 16.28 15.85
C GLU A 200 -40.26 17.19 14.68
N ASN A 201 -39.48 17.23 13.60
CA ASN A 201 -39.79 18.01 12.40
C ASN A 201 -40.90 17.38 11.55
N VAL A 202 -40.92 16.06 11.43
CA VAL A 202 -42.02 15.34 10.78
C VAL A 202 -43.24 15.42 11.69
N SER A 203 -44.10 16.41 11.44
CA SER A 203 -45.26 16.72 12.27
C SER A 203 -46.07 15.45 12.63
N ALA A 204 -46.37 15.30 13.93
CA ALA A 204 -46.93 14.09 14.57
C ALA A 204 -48.36 13.71 14.15
N THR A 205 -48.80 14.03 12.94
CA THR A 205 -50.22 14.03 12.61
C THR A 205 -50.74 12.77 11.93
N ASN A 206 -49.93 11.84 11.41
CA ASN A 206 -50.44 10.54 10.93
C ASN A 206 -49.36 9.45 10.78
N TYR A 207 -49.14 8.67 11.85
CA TYR A 207 -48.36 7.42 11.81
C TYR A 207 -49.15 6.28 11.16
N THR A 208 -49.76 6.53 10.01
CA THR A 208 -50.58 5.56 9.29
C THR A 208 -49.72 4.69 8.40
N PHE A 209 -50.01 3.39 8.42
CA PHE A 209 -49.46 2.42 7.49
C PHE A 209 -50.52 2.16 6.41
N SER A 210 -50.12 2.29 5.15
CA SER A 210 -50.96 1.87 4.03
C SER A 210 -50.86 0.36 3.89
N MET A 211 -51.99 -0.32 4.04
CA MET A 211 -52.06 -1.77 3.94
C MET A 211 -52.45 -2.15 2.52
N ASN A 212 -51.71 -3.05 1.91
CA ASN A 212 -52.10 -3.61 0.61
C ASN A 212 -53.26 -4.58 0.82
N ASN A 213 -54.28 -4.51 -0.03
CA ASN A 213 -55.37 -5.50 -0.06
C ASN A 213 -54.83 -6.82 -0.60
N VAL A 214 -54.31 -7.65 0.30
CA VAL A 214 -53.72 -8.95 -0.05
C VAL A 214 -54.82 -9.93 -0.46
N ARG A 215 -54.74 -10.46 -1.69
CA ARG A 215 -55.49 -11.66 -2.10
C ARG A 215 -54.85 -12.88 -1.46
N ASN A 216 -55.68 -13.86 -1.06
CA ASN A 216 -55.35 -15.06 -0.26
C ASN A 216 -54.18 -15.96 -0.70
N ASN A 217 -53.38 -15.60 -1.72
CA ASN A 217 -52.25 -16.37 -2.24
C ASN A 217 -50.93 -15.56 -2.37
N SER A 218 -50.78 -14.38 -1.74
CA SER A 218 -49.48 -13.69 -1.76
C SER A 218 -48.54 -14.19 -0.68
N SER A 219 -47.23 -14.08 -0.91
CA SER A 219 -46.23 -14.25 0.15
C SER A 219 -46.47 -13.25 1.29
N ASP A 220 -46.22 -13.66 2.55
CA ASP A 220 -46.43 -12.86 3.76
C ASP A 220 -45.83 -11.43 3.71
N LEU A 221 -44.78 -11.22 2.90
CA LEU A 221 -44.12 -9.91 2.75
C LEU A 221 -45.02 -8.83 2.11
N GLU A 222 -45.98 -9.22 1.25
CA GLU A 222 -46.92 -8.28 0.62
C GLU A 222 -48.00 -7.78 1.59
N SER A 223 -48.15 -8.46 2.74
CA SER A 223 -49.02 -8.03 3.83
C SER A 223 -48.38 -7.00 4.76
N ILE A 224 -47.08 -6.69 4.61
CA ILE A 224 -46.43 -5.69 5.47
C ILE A 224 -46.86 -4.29 5.02
N GLY A 225 -47.58 -3.58 5.89
CA GLY A 225 -48.02 -2.21 5.62
C GLY A 225 -46.85 -1.24 5.43
N GLN A 226 -46.98 -0.31 4.48
CA GLN A 226 -45.96 0.70 4.20
C GLN A 226 -46.24 2.00 4.98
N SER A 227 -45.25 2.46 5.75
CA SER A 227 -45.35 3.75 6.46
C SER A 227 -45.53 4.90 5.46
N GLN A 228 -46.54 5.73 5.68
CA GLN A 228 -46.80 6.91 4.85
C GLN A 228 -45.84 8.07 5.10
N ILE A 229 -45.16 8.06 6.25
CA ILE A 229 -44.19 9.11 6.64
C ILE A 229 -42.73 8.70 6.42
N GLY A 230 -42.47 7.46 6.01
CA GLY A 230 -41.12 6.91 5.95
C GLY A 230 -40.18 7.70 5.02
N SER A 231 -40.68 8.15 3.87
CA SER A 231 -39.91 8.97 2.91
C SER A 231 -39.58 10.35 3.48
N GLU A 232 -40.56 11.00 4.09
CA GLU A 232 -40.41 12.31 4.74
C GLU A 232 -39.40 12.24 5.89
N LEU A 233 -39.51 11.23 6.75
CA LEU A 233 -38.56 10.99 7.84
C LEU A 233 -37.14 10.74 7.31
N THR A 234 -36.99 9.93 6.27
CA THR A 234 -35.68 9.67 5.66
C THR A 234 -35.06 10.93 5.06
N GLN A 235 -35.89 11.78 4.44
CA GLN A 235 -35.47 13.07 3.90
C GLN A 235 -35.05 14.04 5.01
N GLU A 236 -35.81 14.13 6.10
CA GLU A 236 -35.49 14.99 7.26
C GLU A 236 -34.18 14.55 7.95
N ILE A 237 -33.99 13.24 8.17
CA ILE A 237 -32.73 12.73 8.74
C ILE A 237 -31.56 13.05 7.80
N SER A 238 -31.73 12.83 6.49
CA SER A 238 -30.67 13.08 5.49
C SER A 238 -30.27 14.56 5.41
N ASN A 239 -31.20 15.47 5.67
CA ASN A 239 -30.96 16.92 5.64
C ASN A 239 -30.48 17.50 6.98
N THR A 240 -30.42 16.69 8.03
CA THR A 240 -30.06 17.14 9.37
C THR A 240 -28.61 17.63 9.43
N LYS A 241 -28.43 18.87 9.92
CA LYS A 241 -27.13 19.52 10.10
C LYS A 241 -27.05 20.16 11.48
N PHE A 242 -26.10 19.72 12.30
CA PHE A 242 -25.86 20.32 13.62
C PHE A 242 -24.45 20.06 14.12
N TYR A 243 -24.06 20.76 15.19
CA TYR A 243 -22.83 20.48 15.94
C TYR A 243 -23.16 19.62 17.17
N GLY A 244 -22.84 18.34 17.07
CA GLY A 244 -23.04 17.30 18.08
C GLY A 244 -21.88 17.20 19.07
N ILE A 245 -21.82 16.09 19.80
CA ILE A 245 -20.71 15.81 20.72
C ILE A 245 -19.47 15.28 20.00
N SER A 246 -19.64 14.69 18.81
CA SER A 246 -18.54 14.23 17.94
C SER A 246 -18.09 15.26 16.90
N GLY A 247 -18.61 16.48 16.96
CA GLY A 247 -18.29 17.56 16.02
C GLY A 247 -19.44 17.86 15.05
N LYS A 248 -19.10 18.27 13.82
CA LYS A 248 -20.09 18.61 12.78
C LYS A 248 -20.77 17.34 12.28
N PHE A 249 -22.10 17.28 12.42
CA PHE A 249 -22.94 16.23 11.84
C PHE A 249 -23.52 16.73 10.52
N HIS A 250 -23.25 16.00 9.44
CA HIS A 250 -23.80 16.24 8.12
C HIS A 250 -23.83 14.93 7.33
N LEU A 251 -24.98 14.63 6.73
CA LEU A 251 -25.16 13.54 5.78
C LEU A 251 -25.31 14.12 4.37
N ASP A 252 -24.72 13.45 3.37
CA ASP A 252 -25.04 13.63 1.95
C ASP A 252 -25.62 12.33 1.43
N TYR A 253 -26.83 12.38 0.87
CA TYR A 253 -27.56 11.21 0.39
C TYR A 253 -27.62 10.05 1.41
N GLY A 254 -27.79 10.38 2.69
CA GLY A 254 -27.86 9.40 3.78
C GLY A 254 -26.49 8.88 4.26
N VAL A 255 -25.37 9.40 3.76
CA VAL A 255 -24.01 8.98 4.14
C VAL A 255 -23.25 10.11 4.83
N SER A 256 -22.60 9.77 5.95
CA SER A 256 -21.76 10.67 6.73
C SER A 256 -20.55 11.22 5.97
N GLN A 257 -20.31 12.53 6.11
CA GLN A 257 -19.19 13.27 5.49
C GLN A 257 -18.07 13.61 6.49
N ARG A 258 -17.86 12.75 7.50
CA ARG A 258 -16.97 13.04 8.64
C ARG A 258 -15.47 12.86 8.36
N LEU A 259 -15.06 12.38 7.18
CA LEU A 259 -13.66 12.11 6.87
C LEU A 259 -13.40 12.30 5.36
N ASN A 260 -13.01 13.50 4.95
CA ASN A 260 -12.91 13.84 3.52
C ASN A 260 -11.52 14.39 3.10
N SER A 261 -10.66 14.83 4.02
CA SER A 261 -9.33 15.37 3.69
C SER A 261 -8.24 14.92 4.66
N MET A 262 -7.00 14.89 4.17
CA MET A 262 -5.79 14.73 4.99
C MET A 262 -5.60 15.88 5.99
N ASP A 263 -6.23 17.04 5.73
CA ASP A 263 -6.25 18.19 6.65
C ASP A 263 -6.96 17.89 7.99
N ASP A 264 -7.75 16.82 8.04
CA ASP A 264 -8.47 16.37 9.24
C ASP A 264 -7.67 15.37 10.10
N VAL A 265 -6.45 14.98 9.65
CA VAL A 265 -5.58 14.05 10.37
C VAL A 265 -4.54 14.84 11.17
N GLU A 266 -4.66 14.81 12.49
CA GLU A 266 -3.74 15.51 13.38
C GLU A 266 -2.28 15.02 13.17
N VAL A 267 -1.35 15.97 13.28
CA VAL A 267 0.10 15.83 13.05
C VAL A 267 0.63 14.44 13.39
N LEU A 268 1.01 13.69 12.34
CA LEU A 268 1.56 12.35 12.48
C LEU A 268 2.89 12.40 13.24
N ARG A 269 2.88 11.90 14.48
CA ARG A 269 4.07 11.68 15.30
C ARG A 269 4.30 10.18 15.43
N TRP A 270 5.43 9.71 14.92
CA TRP A 270 5.82 8.31 15.05
C TRP A 270 5.99 7.95 16.53
N PRO A 271 5.29 6.92 17.04
CA PRO A 271 5.48 6.46 18.40
C PRO A 271 6.92 5.97 18.60
N GLY A 272 7.56 6.36 19.71
CA GLY A 272 8.92 5.92 20.05
C GLY A 272 10.05 6.92 19.85
N GLY A 273 9.75 8.17 19.45
CA GLY A 273 10.72 9.27 19.46
C GLY A 273 11.76 9.23 18.33
N PHE A 274 11.56 8.39 17.31
CA PHE A 274 12.37 8.41 16.10
C PHE A 274 11.92 9.57 15.19
N PRO A 275 12.83 10.46 14.76
CA PRO A 275 12.49 11.58 13.88
C PRO A 275 12.12 11.14 12.46
N ASP A 276 12.57 9.95 12.04
CA ASP A 276 12.41 9.46 10.67
C ASP A 276 11.31 8.37 10.58
N PRO A 277 10.40 8.45 9.58
CA PRO A 277 9.43 7.40 9.33
C PRO A 277 10.11 6.05 9.02
N PRO A 278 9.55 4.91 9.47
CA PRO A 278 10.05 3.61 9.09
C PRO A 278 9.97 3.45 7.56
N LYS A 279 11.00 2.81 6.98
CA LYS A 279 11.08 2.57 5.53
C LYS A 279 9.87 1.78 4.99
N GLY A 280 9.21 0.97 5.83
CA GLY A 280 8.03 0.21 5.45
C GLY A 280 8.31 -0.99 4.55
N TRP A 281 9.58 -1.34 4.36
CA TRP A 281 9.99 -2.51 3.59
C TRP A 281 11.35 -3.03 4.10
N GLU A 282 11.59 -4.32 3.89
CA GLU A 282 12.87 -4.98 4.06
C GLU A 282 13.12 -5.93 2.88
N TRP A 283 14.35 -6.40 2.74
CA TRP A 283 14.63 -7.48 1.80
C TRP A 283 13.92 -8.75 2.27
N PRO A 284 13.31 -9.51 1.35
CA PRO A 284 12.68 -10.76 1.75
C PRO A 284 13.79 -11.67 2.30
N THR A 285 13.54 -12.34 3.42
CA THR A 285 14.51 -13.27 4.02
C THR A 285 14.88 -14.41 3.08
N ASN A 286 14.02 -14.71 2.10
CA ASN A 286 14.30 -15.54 0.91
C ASN A 286 14.88 -14.71 -0.25
N GLY A 287 15.94 -13.94 0.02
CA GLY A 287 16.55 -13.00 -0.93
C GLY A 287 16.85 -13.61 -2.30
N GLN A 288 15.96 -13.36 -3.27
CA GLN A 288 16.21 -13.70 -4.66
C GLN A 288 17.34 -12.79 -5.15
N THR A 289 18.53 -13.36 -5.23
CA THR A 289 19.70 -12.69 -5.81
C THR A 289 19.48 -12.58 -7.31
N LEU A 290 19.46 -11.35 -7.84
CA LEU A 290 19.26 -11.16 -9.28
C LEU A 290 20.39 -11.83 -10.06
N ARG A 291 20.03 -12.59 -11.10
CA ARG A 291 20.96 -13.28 -11.99
C ARG A 291 21.23 -12.39 -13.20
N ILE A 292 22.38 -11.74 -13.19
CA ILE A 292 22.78 -10.79 -14.22
C ILE A 292 23.65 -11.52 -15.25
N GLY A 293 23.14 -11.70 -16.47
CA GLY A 293 23.88 -12.29 -17.57
C GLY A 293 24.93 -11.32 -18.12
N ILE A 294 26.14 -11.81 -18.41
CA ILE A 294 27.21 -11.02 -19.04
C ILE A 294 27.86 -11.81 -20.20
N PRO A 295 28.28 -11.14 -21.29
CA PRO A 295 28.92 -11.79 -22.41
C PRO A 295 30.36 -12.18 -22.08
N VAL A 296 30.90 -13.16 -22.82
CA VAL A 296 32.33 -13.49 -22.80
C VAL A 296 32.90 -13.26 -24.20
N LYS A 297 33.62 -12.15 -24.39
CA LYS A 297 34.10 -11.74 -25.71
C LYS A 297 35.62 -11.51 -25.73
N PRO A 298 36.37 -12.26 -26.57
CA PRO A 298 37.77 -11.96 -26.79
C PRO A 298 37.94 -10.64 -27.57
N GLY A 299 38.89 -9.80 -27.16
CA GLY A 299 39.31 -8.60 -27.89
C GLY A 299 38.75 -7.26 -27.40
N PHE A 300 37.74 -7.25 -26.51
CA PHE A 300 37.13 -6.00 -26.00
C PHE A 300 36.97 -5.98 -24.47
N PRO A 301 38.04 -6.18 -23.69
CA PRO A 301 37.96 -6.25 -22.22
C PRO A 301 37.58 -4.90 -21.57
N LYS A 302 37.60 -3.80 -22.31
CA LYS A 302 37.24 -2.47 -21.79
C LYS A 302 35.75 -2.34 -21.45
N PHE A 303 34.87 -3.06 -22.15
CA PHE A 303 33.42 -2.99 -21.92
C PHE A 303 32.98 -3.99 -20.87
N VAL A 304 33.32 -5.26 -21.06
CA VAL A 304 33.09 -6.35 -20.10
C VAL A 304 34.29 -7.29 -20.16
N ASN A 305 34.87 -7.57 -19.01
CA ASN A 305 35.97 -8.49 -18.82
C ASN A 305 35.63 -9.50 -17.73
N VAL A 306 35.55 -10.76 -18.13
CA VAL A 306 35.30 -11.89 -17.23
C VAL A 306 36.63 -12.60 -17.01
N SER A 307 37.11 -12.56 -15.79
CA SER A 307 38.35 -13.25 -15.39
C SER A 307 38.05 -14.70 -15.04
N ASN A 308 38.96 -15.60 -15.41
CA ASN A 308 38.74 -17.05 -15.33
C ASN A 308 38.90 -17.63 -13.90
N ASN A 309 39.20 -16.79 -12.91
CA ASN A 309 39.24 -17.20 -11.52
C ASN A 309 37.83 -17.12 -10.94
N SER A 310 37.30 -18.21 -10.43
CA SER A 310 35.94 -18.36 -9.89
C SER A 310 35.56 -17.42 -8.73
N ASN A 311 36.49 -16.57 -8.28
CA ASN A 311 36.30 -15.58 -7.21
C ASN A 311 36.48 -14.12 -7.63
N SER A 312 36.83 -13.84 -8.89
CA SER A 312 37.05 -12.46 -9.33
C SER A 312 35.77 -11.87 -9.96
N CYS A 313 35.35 -10.72 -9.44
CA CYS A 313 34.23 -9.97 -9.99
C CYS A 313 34.54 -9.55 -11.43
N PRO A 314 33.54 -9.53 -12.33
CA PRO A 314 33.72 -8.98 -13.66
C PRO A 314 34.09 -7.50 -13.57
N THR A 315 34.78 -6.99 -14.58
CA THR A 315 35.24 -5.60 -14.66
C THR A 315 34.93 -5.02 -16.03
N GLY A 316 35.02 -3.70 -16.17
CA GLY A 316 34.81 -3.01 -17.43
C GLY A 316 33.71 -1.95 -17.34
N TYR A 317 33.67 -1.08 -18.33
CA TYR A 317 32.81 0.11 -18.33
C TYR A 317 31.33 -0.22 -18.10
N CYS A 318 30.79 -1.26 -18.75
CA CYS A 318 29.37 -1.62 -18.61
C CYS A 318 29.06 -2.14 -17.21
N ILE A 319 30.01 -2.83 -16.57
CA ILE A 319 29.89 -3.35 -15.21
C ILE A 319 29.88 -2.18 -14.22
N GLU A 320 30.84 -1.26 -14.34
CA GLU A 320 30.93 -0.07 -13.47
C GLU A 320 29.68 0.81 -13.55
N VAL A 321 29.13 1.03 -14.75
CA VAL A 321 27.89 1.81 -14.93
C VAL A 321 26.71 1.12 -14.23
N PHE A 322 26.58 -0.20 -14.36
CA PHE A 322 25.52 -0.95 -13.70
C PHE A 322 25.68 -0.95 -12.18
N ASP A 323 26.88 -1.23 -11.67
CA ASP A 323 27.17 -1.24 -10.24
C ASP A 323 26.86 0.14 -9.63
N HIS A 324 27.32 1.23 -10.26
CA HIS A 324 26.98 2.60 -9.82
C HIS A 324 25.49 2.91 -9.88
N ALA A 325 24.78 2.42 -10.91
CA ALA A 325 23.34 2.61 -11.01
C ALA A 325 22.61 1.88 -9.88
N ILE A 326 23.02 0.66 -9.55
CA ILE A 326 22.48 -0.10 -8.42
C ILE A 326 22.81 0.57 -7.09
N ASP A 327 24.05 1.02 -6.89
CA ASP A 327 24.50 1.70 -5.66
C ASP A 327 23.80 3.04 -5.43
N SER A 328 23.36 3.70 -6.51
CA SER A 328 22.61 4.97 -6.45
C SER A 328 21.14 4.77 -6.07
N LEU A 329 20.64 3.54 -6.05
CA LEU A 329 19.27 3.28 -5.62
C LEU A 329 19.15 3.57 -4.13
N PRO A 330 18.01 4.12 -3.66
CA PRO A 330 17.78 4.37 -2.24
C PRO A 330 17.61 3.07 -1.41
N TYR A 331 17.89 1.91 -2.02
CA TYR A 331 17.72 0.57 -1.52
C TYR A 331 18.83 -0.36 -2.05
N ASN A 332 19.30 -1.28 -1.21
CA ASN A 332 20.45 -2.15 -1.49
C ASN A 332 20.09 -3.42 -2.27
N VAL A 333 20.29 -3.48 -3.59
CA VAL A 333 19.93 -4.64 -4.41
C VAL A 333 21.00 -5.73 -4.40
N THR A 334 20.65 -6.97 -4.03
CA THR A 334 21.58 -8.12 -4.12
C THR A 334 21.52 -8.76 -5.52
N TYR A 335 22.67 -8.82 -6.18
CA TYR A 335 22.80 -9.43 -7.51
C TYR A 335 24.08 -10.26 -7.63
N LYS A 336 24.12 -11.15 -8.61
CA LYS A 336 25.30 -11.93 -9.00
C LYS A 336 25.42 -11.96 -10.51
N TYR A 337 26.66 -11.85 -10.97
CA TYR A 337 27.00 -11.96 -12.37
C TYR A 337 27.17 -13.42 -12.80
N PHE A 338 26.62 -13.75 -13.97
CA PHE A 338 26.69 -15.07 -14.57
C PHE A 338 27.20 -14.95 -16.01
N PRO A 339 28.41 -15.46 -16.31
CA PRO A 339 28.97 -15.40 -17.65
C PRO A 339 28.22 -16.34 -18.59
N PHE A 340 27.84 -15.84 -19.76
CA PHE A 340 27.24 -16.62 -20.83
C PHE A 340 28.32 -17.31 -21.67
N ALA A 341 29.09 -18.17 -21.01
CA ALA A 341 30.26 -18.84 -21.57
C ALA A 341 29.90 -20.14 -22.31
N ASN A 342 30.65 -20.44 -23.37
CA ASN A 342 30.54 -21.68 -24.11
C ASN A 342 31.06 -22.85 -23.23
N PRO A 343 30.28 -23.93 -23.04
CA PRO A 343 30.73 -25.08 -22.25
C PRO A 343 32.02 -25.74 -22.74
N LYS A 344 32.35 -25.61 -24.04
CA LYS A 344 33.55 -26.20 -24.66
C LYS A 344 34.76 -25.28 -24.63
N ASP A 345 34.55 -23.96 -24.60
CA ASP A 345 35.61 -22.96 -24.50
C ASP A 345 35.11 -21.79 -23.63
N PRO A 346 35.45 -21.78 -22.33
CA PRO A 346 34.99 -20.75 -21.40
C PRO A 346 35.44 -19.31 -21.75
N ASN A 347 36.40 -19.14 -22.66
CA ASN A 347 36.85 -17.83 -23.13
C ASN A 347 36.00 -17.27 -24.28
N GLN A 348 34.98 -18.02 -24.70
CA GLN A 348 34.06 -17.62 -25.77
C GLN A 348 32.62 -17.62 -25.28
N MET A 349 31.80 -16.77 -25.88
CA MET A 349 30.37 -16.70 -25.62
C MET A 349 29.66 -17.97 -26.10
N LYS A 350 28.66 -18.45 -25.35
CA LYS A 350 27.87 -19.64 -25.69
C LYS A 350 27.09 -19.52 -27.01
N GLY A 351 26.83 -18.29 -27.44
CA GLY A 351 26.07 -17.96 -28.65
C GLY A 351 26.30 -16.50 -29.05
N THR A 352 25.28 -15.88 -29.62
CA THR A 352 25.25 -14.47 -30.03
C THR A 352 24.66 -13.57 -28.95
N TYR A 353 24.72 -12.25 -29.17
CA TYR A 353 23.99 -11.30 -28.31
C TYR A 353 22.48 -11.50 -28.34
N ASP A 354 21.92 -11.98 -29.46
CA ASP A 354 20.49 -12.30 -29.53
C ASP A 354 20.17 -13.48 -28.62
N ASP A 355 21.01 -14.52 -28.59
CA ASP A 355 20.85 -15.67 -27.70
C ASP A 355 20.99 -15.30 -26.22
N LEU A 356 21.91 -14.38 -25.91
CA LEU A 356 22.12 -13.86 -24.56
C LEU A 356 20.89 -13.07 -24.08
N VAL A 357 20.40 -12.14 -24.89
CA VAL A 357 19.20 -11.34 -24.57
C VAL A 357 17.97 -12.25 -24.43
N TYR A 358 17.85 -13.25 -25.29
CA TYR A 358 16.76 -14.22 -25.23
C TYR A 358 16.74 -15.05 -23.92
N GLN A 359 17.86 -15.16 -23.20
CA GLN A 359 17.87 -15.81 -21.87
C GLN A 359 17.02 -15.10 -20.82
N ILE A 360 16.77 -13.79 -20.98
CA ILE A 360 15.86 -13.03 -20.10
C ILE A 360 14.42 -13.51 -20.32
N TYR A 361 14.00 -13.64 -21.57
CA TYR A 361 12.66 -14.15 -21.91
C TYR A 361 12.44 -15.57 -21.40
N LEU A 362 13.47 -16.42 -21.44
CA LEU A 362 13.45 -17.77 -20.87
C LEU A 362 13.52 -17.80 -19.33
N LYS A 363 13.66 -16.64 -18.66
CA LYS A 363 13.82 -16.49 -17.20
C LYS A 363 15.07 -17.19 -16.63
N ASN A 364 16.09 -17.39 -17.47
CA ASN A 364 17.38 -17.91 -17.03
C ASN A 364 18.24 -16.80 -16.39
N PHE A 365 18.11 -15.58 -16.89
CA PHE A 365 18.64 -14.35 -16.30
C PHE A 365 17.51 -13.37 -16.01
N ASP A 366 17.70 -12.53 -15.00
CA ASP A 366 16.74 -11.50 -14.60
C ASP A 366 17.05 -10.17 -15.30
N ALA A 367 18.32 -9.94 -15.65
CA ALA A 367 18.78 -8.85 -16.50
C ALA A 367 20.10 -9.22 -17.20
N VAL A 368 20.53 -8.41 -18.17
CA VAL A 368 21.82 -8.57 -18.86
C VAL A 368 22.55 -7.23 -18.91
N VAL A 369 23.86 -7.25 -18.65
CA VAL A 369 24.73 -6.05 -18.64
C VAL A 369 25.84 -6.22 -19.66
N SER A 370 25.87 -5.34 -20.67
CA SER A 370 26.90 -5.31 -21.73
C SER A 370 26.69 -4.17 -22.73
N ASP A 371 27.68 -4.00 -23.61
CA ASP A 371 27.67 -3.28 -24.90
C ASP A 371 26.62 -3.78 -25.92
N ILE A 372 25.38 -3.98 -25.50
CA ILE A 372 24.28 -4.48 -26.33
C ILE A 372 23.67 -3.34 -27.14
N THR A 373 23.70 -3.48 -28.47
CA THR A 373 22.96 -2.57 -29.37
C THR A 373 21.45 -2.79 -29.24
N ILE A 374 20.71 -1.71 -29.00
CA ILE A 374 19.25 -1.71 -28.96
C ILE A 374 18.74 -1.79 -30.41
N ILE A 375 18.05 -2.88 -30.76
CA ILE A 375 17.47 -3.11 -32.09
C ILE A 375 16.05 -3.66 -31.96
N ALA A 376 15.20 -3.38 -32.95
CA ALA A 376 13.76 -3.69 -32.91
C ALA A 376 13.44 -5.17 -32.63
N ASN A 377 14.24 -6.11 -33.14
CA ASN A 377 14.02 -7.54 -32.91
C ASN A 377 14.18 -7.92 -31.42
N ARG A 378 15.15 -7.32 -30.71
CA ARG A 378 15.38 -7.62 -29.29
C ARG A 378 14.30 -7.04 -28.39
N SER A 379 13.75 -5.89 -28.76
CA SER A 379 12.65 -5.23 -28.04
C SER A 379 11.32 -6.01 -28.06
N GLN A 380 11.23 -7.09 -28.83
CA GLN A 380 10.06 -7.98 -28.79
C GLN A 380 10.08 -8.93 -27.59
N TYR A 381 11.25 -9.15 -26.99
CA TYR A 381 11.45 -10.15 -25.93
C TYR A 381 11.83 -9.53 -24.59
N VAL A 382 12.40 -8.33 -24.59
CA VAL A 382 12.89 -7.64 -23.40
C VAL A 382 12.65 -6.14 -23.49
N ASP A 383 12.52 -5.51 -22.34
CA ASP A 383 12.58 -4.05 -22.22
C ASP A 383 14.03 -3.59 -22.04
N PHE A 384 14.35 -2.41 -22.58
CA PHE A 384 15.68 -1.79 -22.47
C PHE A 384 15.63 -0.55 -21.58
N THR A 385 16.73 -0.29 -20.89
CA THR A 385 16.99 1.01 -20.26
C THR A 385 17.28 2.07 -21.33
N LEU A 386 17.35 3.34 -20.89
CA LEU A 386 17.89 4.39 -21.75
C LEU A 386 19.36 4.08 -22.11
N PRO A 387 19.78 4.35 -23.36
CA PRO A 387 21.16 4.09 -23.77
C PRO A 387 22.13 4.96 -22.97
N TYR A 388 23.17 4.33 -22.45
CA TYR A 388 24.22 5.00 -21.65
C TYR A 388 25.52 5.23 -22.44
N ILE A 389 25.61 4.71 -23.67
CA ILE A 389 26.68 4.99 -24.64
C ILE A 389 26.02 5.29 -25.99
N GLU A 390 26.42 6.39 -26.63
CA GLU A 390 26.01 6.69 -28.00
C GLU A 390 26.72 5.76 -29.00
N SER A 391 25.96 5.22 -29.96
CA SER A 391 26.49 4.35 -31.01
C SER A 391 26.67 5.14 -32.32
N TYR A 392 27.87 5.08 -32.89
CA TYR A 392 28.19 5.68 -34.19
C TYR A 392 28.80 4.63 -35.13
N MET A 393 28.41 4.66 -36.41
CA MET A 393 29.07 3.87 -37.44
C MET A 393 30.21 4.70 -38.05
N CYS A 394 31.42 4.17 -37.99
CA CYS A 394 32.60 4.78 -38.61
C CYS A 394 33.28 3.79 -39.56
N MET A 395 33.87 4.32 -40.63
CA MET A 395 34.71 3.53 -41.53
C MET A 395 36.17 3.70 -41.10
N VAL A 396 36.79 2.61 -40.68
CA VAL A 396 38.24 2.58 -40.39
C VAL A 396 38.96 2.16 -41.67
N VAL A 397 39.77 3.06 -42.23
CA VAL A 397 40.60 2.78 -43.40
C VAL A 397 42.05 2.77 -42.95
N PRO A 398 42.85 1.76 -43.33
CA PRO A 398 44.28 1.79 -43.05
C PRO A 398 44.89 3.03 -43.68
N VAL A 399 45.60 3.83 -42.88
CA VAL A 399 46.39 4.94 -43.39
C VAL A 399 47.48 4.35 -44.27
N LYS A 400 47.37 4.55 -45.58
CA LYS A 400 48.46 4.29 -46.51
C LYS A 400 49.33 5.53 -46.54
N ASP A 401 50.60 5.38 -46.23
CA ASP A 401 51.57 6.43 -46.46
C ASP A 401 51.73 6.61 -47.97
N GLU A 402 51.08 7.62 -48.53
CA GLU A 402 51.12 7.95 -49.96
C GLU A 402 52.35 8.78 -50.33
N HIS A 403 53.38 8.87 -49.47
CA HIS A 403 54.69 9.37 -49.87
C HIS A 403 55.38 8.42 -50.85
N ARG A 404 54.83 8.33 -52.07
CA ARG A 404 55.54 7.82 -53.24
C ARG A 404 56.73 8.73 -53.46
N LYS A 405 57.92 8.28 -53.03
CA LYS A 405 59.22 8.80 -53.49
C LYS A 405 59.40 8.44 -54.96
N ASN A 406 58.54 8.96 -55.83
CA ASN A 406 58.69 8.81 -57.27
C ASN A 406 59.51 10.01 -57.78
N ALA A 407 60.25 9.81 -58.86
CA ALA A 407 61.07 10.87 -59.42
C ALA A 407 60.23 12.05 -59.98
N TRP A 408 58.91 11.91 -60.06
CA TRP A 408 57.98 12.89 -60.64
C TRP A 408 57.30 13.78 -59.60
N THR A 409 57.53 13.56 -58.30
CA THR A 409 56.94 14.35 -57.21
C THR A 409 57.35 15.83 -57.30
N PHE A 410 58.52 16.15 -57.86
CA PHE A 410 58.93 17.55 -58.09
C PHE A 410 58.10 18.26 -59.17
N ALA A 411 57.42 17.52 -60.03
CA ALA A 411 56.59 18.06 -61.11
C ALA A 411 55.12 18.22 -60.72
N GLU A 412 54.68 17.71 -59.55
CA GLU A 412 53.32 17.90 -59.03
C GLU A 412 52.87 19.36 -58.90
N PRO A 413 53.72 20.35 -58.56
CA PRO A 413 53.30 21.76 -58.52
C PRO A 413 53.31 22.46 -59.89
N LEU A 414 53.64 21.77 -60.99
CA LEU A 414 53.67 22.34 -62.35
C LEU A 414 52.43 21.89 -63.13
N SER A 415 51.74 22.82 -63.80
CA SER A 415 50.64 22.46 -64.72
C SER A 415 51.19 21.83 -66.00
N THR A 416 50.49 20.83 -66.54
CA THR A 416 50.87 20.13 -67.78
C THR A 416 50.69 20.94 -69.06
N ASP A 417 50.23 22.19 -68.95
CA ASP A 417 50.01 23.09 -70.08
C ASP A 417 51.29 23.89 -70.38
N LEU A 418 52.19 23.29 -71.16
CA LEU A 418 53.39 23.91 -71.71
C LEU A 418 53.55 23.57 -73.19
#